data_AF-A0A0K8V182-F1
#
_entry.id   AF-A0A0K8V182-F1
#
_cell.length_a   1.000
_cell.length_b   1.000
_cell.length_c   1.000
_cell.angle_alpha   90.00
_cell.angle_beta   90.00
_cell.angle_gamma   90.00
#
_symmetry.space_group_name_H-M   'P 1'
#
loop_
_entity.id
_entity.type
_entity.pdbx_description
1 polymer ?
#
loop_
_entity_poly.entity_id
_entity_poly.type
_entity_poly.pdbx_seq_one_letter_code
_entity_poly.pdbx_strand_id
1 'polypeptide(L)'
;MRRFSDFLGIHDVLSGKYTRLGRIIPPAPSKNIIGSTKVKMSPQQTEPGAPRNAEWVETRRAALQRYVNRTAQHPVLRVDLDFINFLESDQELPRAVNTATLSGAGVMRLFNKVGETVNKITYKMDESDPWFDEKITEVENLDANLQKLHSALKSLVNTRKELSALTGLVAKSAAMLSTCEEHTGLSRALSNLADVEEKIELLRSEQANSDFFIMAEFVKDYIDLFSAVKSVFHERVKVFQNWQHAQLQLSKRRENRGRYELANRTDKLEQAQQEVEEVLNNIYIYTVVHKIIGVLI
;
A
#
# COMPACT_ATOMS: atom_id res chain seq x y z
N MET A 1 14.72 -17.54 8.11
CA MET A 1 13.31 -17.38 7.64
C MET A 1 12.83 -15.96 7.98
N ARG A 2 12.23 -15.22 7.03
CA ARG A 2 11.71 -13.85 7.28
C ARG A 2 10.23 -13.86 7.70
N ARG A 3 9.89 -13.07 8.72
CA ARG A 3 8.52 -12.89 9.21
C ARG A 3 7.86 -11.72 8.50
N PHE A 4 6.53 -11.72 8.47
CA PHE A 4 5.74 -10.62 7.89
C PHE A 4 6.12 -9.23 8.44
N SER A 5 6.42 -9.13 9.74
CA SER A 5 6.89 -7.87 10.35
C SER A 5 8.20 -7.37 9.77
N ASP A 6 9.08 -8.29 9.36
CA ASP A 6 10.39 -7.94 8.83
C ASP A 6 10.26 -7.29 7.44
N PHE A 7 9.29 -7.77 6.62
CA PHE A 7 8.94 -7.14 5.34
C PHE A 7 8.41 -5.71 5.49
N LEU A 8 7.63 -5.45 6.53
CA LEU A 8 7.17 -4.09 6.83
C LEU A 8 8.32 -3.20 7.31
N GLY A 9 9.26 -3.76 8.08
CA GLY A 9 10.46 -3.07 8.51
C GLY A 9 11.32 -2.61 7.32
N ILE A 10 11.64 -3.52 6.38
CA ILE A 10 12.42 -3.15 5.19
C ILE A 10 11.65 -2.16 4.30
N HIS A 11 10.33 -2.30 4.15
CA HIS A 11 9.52 -1.33 3.41
C HIS A 11 9.59 0.08 4.03
N ASP A 12 9.48 0.20 5.35
CA ASP A 12 9.57 1.48 6.06
C ASP A 12 10.97 2.10 5.90
N VAL A 13 12.03 1.29 5.95
CA VAL A 13 13.42 1.73 5.72
C VAL A 13 13.58 2.26 4.29
N LEU A 14 13.18 1.49 3.28
CA LEU A 14 13.27 1.91 1.88
C LEU A 14 12.42 3.16 1.60
N SER A 15 11.21 3.23 2.16
CA SER A 15 10.33 4.41 2.06
C SER A 15 10.99 5.65 2.66
N GLY A 16 11.57 5.55 3.85
CA GLY A 16 12.27 6.68 4.48
C GLY A 16 13.47 7.18 3.69
N LYS A 17 14.21 6.28 3.03
CA LYS A 17 15.37 6.66 2.22
C LYS A 17 14.99 7.31 0.89
N TYR A 18 14.04 6.72 0.17
CA TYR A 18 13.88 6.94 -1.25
C TYR A 18 12.58 7.65 -1.66
N THR A 19 11.50 7.62 -0.87
CA THR A 19 10.25 8.31 -1.22
C THR A 19 10.47 9.82 -1.31
N ARG A 20 11.22 10.39 -0.35
CA ARG A 20 11.66 11.79 -0.35
C ARG A 20 12.54 12.16 -1.55
N LEU A 21 13.11 11.17 -2.24
CA LEU A 21 13.94 11.34 -3.44
C LEU A 21 13.15 11.08 -4.72
N GLY A 22 11.81 10.99 -4.65
CA GLY A 22 10.97 10.81 -5.83
C GLY A 22 10.84 9.36 -6.30
N ARG A 23 11.26 8.37 -5.51
CA ARG A 23 11.19 6.95 -5.92
C ARG A 23 9.89 6.32 -5.44
N ILE A 24 9.21 5.62 -6.35
CA ILE A 24 8.03 4.83 -6.04
C ILE A 24 8.48 3.54 -5.37
N ILE A 25 8.15 3.38 -4.09
CA ILE A 25 8.40 2.14 -3.36
C ILE A 25 7.24 1.17 -3.63
N PRO A 26 7.52 -0.09 -4.06
CA PRO A 26 6.49 -1.08 -4.23
C PRO A 26 5.67 -1.26 -2.95
N PRO A 27 4.33 -1.34 -3.04
CA PRO A 27 3.48 -1.40 -1.86
C PRO A 27 3.78 -2.66 -1.04
N ALA A 28 4.01 -2.48 0.26
CA ALA A 28 4.04 -3.62 1.18
C ALA A 28 2.64 -4.22 1.36
N PRO A 29 2.55 -5.54 1.60
CA PRO A 29 1.28 -6.20 1.88
C PRO A 29 0.59 -5.59 3.11
N SER A 30 -0.74 -5.43 3.05
CA SER A 30 -1.50 -4.81 4.12
C SER A 30 -1.47 -5.65 5.41
N LYS A 31 -1.30 -4.97 6.55
CA LYS A 31 -1.66 -5.53 7.87
C LYS A 31 -3.16 -5.76 7.89
N ASN A 32 -3.61 -6.95 7.48
CA ASN A 32 -5.01 -7.36 7.61
C ASN A 32 -5.35 -7.62 9.09
N ILE A 33 -5.57 -6.54 9.86
CA ILE A 33 -6.00 -6.58 11.26
C ILE A 33 -7.42 -7.20 11.38
N ILE A 34 -8.24 -7.05 10.34
CA ILE A 34 -9.63 -7.54 10.31
C ILE A 34 -9.72 -9.07 10.34
N GLY A 35 -8.70 -9.79 9.87
CA GLY A 35 -8.64 -11.25 9.94
C GLY A 35 -8.39 -11.76 11.37
N SER A 36 -7.63 -11.03 12.18
CA SER A 36 -7.32 -11.41 13.56
C SER A 36 -8.40 -11.03 14.57
N THR A 37 -9.14 -9.94 14.34
CA THR A 37 -10.10 -9.41 15.34
C THR A 37 -11.51 -9.99 15.18
N LYS A 38 -11.92 -10.43 13.98
CA LYS A 38 -13.21 -11.12 13.78
C LYS A 38 -13.21 -12.57 14.28
N VAL A 39 -12.04 -13.19 14.43
CA VAL A 39 -11.90 -14.58 14.93
C VAL A 39 -12.29 -14.69 16.41
N LYS A 40 -12.36 -13.58 17.16
CA LYS A 40 -12.69 -13.59 18.59
C LYS A 40 -14.15 -13.26 18.95
N MET A 41 -15.01 -12.89 18.00
CA MET A 41 -16.37 -12.39 18.31
C MET A 41 -17.53 -13.10 17.63
N SER A 42 -17.34 -14.29 17.05
CA SER A 42 -18.48 -15.14 16.69
C SER A 42 -18.15 -16.61 16.94
N PRO A 43 -18.68 -17.22 18.02
CA PRO A 43 -18.49 -18.64 18.30
C PRO A 43 -19.53 -19.53 17.59
N GLN A 44 -20.28 -19.02 16.61
CA GLN A 44 -21.36 -19.78 16.01
C GLN A 44 -21.05 -20.12 14.54
N GLN A 45 -20.84 -21.42 14.33
CA GLN A 45 -20.67 -22.11 13.05
C GLN A 45 -19.34 -21.81 12.33
N THR A 46 -18.25 -22.32 12.87
CA THR A 46 -17.07 -22.64 12.05
C THR A 46 -16.91 -24.15 12.09
N GLU A 47 -17.25 -24.84 10.99
CA GLU A 47 -16.89 -26.25 10.85
C GLU A 47 -15.36 -26.41 10.92
N PRO A 48 -14.84 -27.51 11.48
CA PRO A 48 -13.42 -27.78 11.50
C PRO A 48 -12.94 -28.08 10.06
N GLY A 49 -12.43 -27.06 9.37
CA GLY A 49 -11.97 -27.18 7.98
C GLY A 49 -12.13 -25.94 7.09
N ALA A 50 -12.65 -24.82 7.61
CA ALA A 50 -12.95 -23.65 6.79
C ALA A 50 -11.70 -23.09 6.03
N PRO A 51 -11.75 -22.95 4.69
CA PRO A 51 -10.63 -22.55 3.82
C PRO A 51 -10.19 -21.08 3.97
N ARG A 52 -10.86 -20.30 4.82
CA ARG A 52 -10.64 -18.86 4.96
C ARG A 52 -9.26 -18.49 5.52
N ASN A 53 -8.67 -19.36 6.34
CA ASN A 53 -7.31 -19.18 6.83
C ASN A 53 -6.28 -19.43 5.73
N ALA A 54 -6.51 -20.42 4.86
CA ALA A 54 -5.63 -20.73 3.74
C ALA A 54 -5.67 -19.61 2.67
N GLU A 55 -6.86 -19.12 2.32
CA GLU A 55 -7.03 -18.02 1.35
C GLU A 55 -6.25 -16.77 1.77
N TRP A 56 -6.36 -16.36 3.04
CA TRP A 56 -5.64 -15.20 3.56
C TRP A 56 -4.12 -15.39 3.58
N VAL A 57 -3.64 -16.58 3.96
CA VAL A 57 -2.20 -16.88 3.94
C VAL A 57 -1.68 -16.80 2.51
N GLU A 58 -2.43 -17.36 1.55
CA GLU A 58 -2.04 -17.40 0.15
C GLU A 58 -2.05 -16.01 -0.50
N THR A 59 -3.09 -15.22 -0.25
CA THR A 59 -3.14 -13.80 -0.65
C THR A 59 -1.92 -13.04 -0.14
N ARG A 60 -1.57 -13.23 1.14
CA ARG A 60 -0.41 -12.60 1.74
C ARG A 60 0.90 -13.07 1.10
N ARG A 61 1.04 -14.38 0.86
CA ARG A 61 2.21 -14.96 0.20
C ARG A 61 2.41 -14.38 -1.20
N ALA A 62 1.35 -14.29 -1.99
CA ALA A 62 1.37 -13.71 -3.32
C ALA A 62 1.75 -12.22 -3.30
N ALA A 63 1.18 -11.44 -2.38
CA ALA A 63 1.52 -10.03 -2.22
C ALA A 63 2.99 -9.83 -1.80
N LEU A 64 3.50 -10.65 -0.87
CA LEU A 64 4.92 -10.64 -0.50
C LEU A 64 5.83 -10.97 -1.67
N GLN A 65 5.49 -11.99 -2.46
CA GLN A 65 6.25 -12.37 -3.65
C GLN A 65 6.28 -11.23 -4.68
N ARG A 66 5.15 -10.57 -4.94
CA ARG A 66 5.10 -9.39 -5.83
C ARG A 66 5.94 -8.24 -5.29
N TYR A 67 5.83 -7.93 -4.00
CA TYR A 67 6.62 -6.88 -3.34
C TYR A 67 8.12 -7.12 -3.50
N VAL A 68 8.62 -8.32 -3.16
CA VAL A 68 10.04 -8.66 -3.29
C VAL A 68 10.50 -8.60 -4.75
N ASN A 69 9.74 -9.20 -5.67
CA ASN A 69 10.10 -9.22 -7.09
C ASN A 69 10.18 -7.81 -7.69
N ARG A 70 9.21 -6.93 -7.39
CA ARG A 70 9.24 -5.54 -7.86
C ARG A 70 10.39 -4.74 -7.25
N THR A 71 10.66 -4.96 -5.96
CA THR A 71 11.78 -4.30 -5.28
C THR A 71 13.12 -4.74 -5.89
N ALA A 72 13.28 -6.03 -6.19
CA ALA A 72 14.45 -6.58 -6.85
C ALA A 72 14.58 -6.18 -8.34
N GLN A 73 13.47 -5.84 -9.02
CA GLN A 73 13.50 -5.32 -10.40
C GLN A 73 13.81 -3.82 -10.45
N HIS A 74 13.57 -3.07 -9.37
CA HIS A 74 13.80 -1.63 -9.35
C HIS A 74 15.32 -1.33 -9.33
N PRO A 75 15.88 -0.58 -10.32
CA PRO A 75 17.32 -0.41 -10.47
C PRO A 75 18.04 0.14 -9.23
N VAL A 76 17.39 1.08 -8.53
CA VAL A 76 17.94 1.68 -7.30
C VAL A 76 17.75 0.80 -6.05
N LEU A 77 16.60 0.12 -5.91
CA LEU A 77 16.29 -0.63 -4.68
C LEU A 77 17.02 -1.98 -4.64
N ARG A 78 17.26 -2.60 -5.81
CA ARG A 78 18.00 -3.87 -5.91
C ARG A 78 19.41 -3.79 -5.31
N VAL A 79 20.05 -2.63 -5.40
CA VAL A 79 21.42 -2.41 -4.91
C VAL A 79 21.46 -1.75 -3.53
N ASP A 80 20.30 -1.52 -2.89
CA ASP A 80 20.27 -1.01 -1.52
C ASP A 80 20.79 -2.07 -0.55
N LEU A 81 21.73 -1.69 0.32
CA LEU A 81 22.38 -2.61 1.25
C LEU A 81 21.41 -3.19 2.28
N ASP A 82 20.39 -2.45 2.73
CA ASP A 82 19.41 -3.00 3.67
C ASP A 82 18.51 -4.03 2.98
N PHE A 83 18.18 -3.82 1.70
CA PHE A 83 17.42 -4.80 0.93
C PHE A 83 18.24 -6.06 0.61
N ILE A 84 19.51 -5.91 0.22
CA ILE A 84 20.43 -7.04 0.00
C ILE A 84 20.61 -7.82 1.31
N ASN A 85 20.93 -7.14 2.41
CA ASN A 85 21.05 -7.77 3.73
C ASN A 85 19.76 -8.45 4.17
N PHE A 86 18.60 -7.86 3.87
CA PHE A 86 17.30 -8.47 4.13
C PHE A 86 17.09 -9.78 3.36
N LEU A 87 17.62 -9.91 2.15
CA LEU A 87 17.54 -11.16 1.37
C LEU A 87 18.60 -12.18 1.75
N GLU A 88 19.83 -11.75 2.01
CA GLU A 88 21.01 -12.63 2.15
C GLU A 88 21.33 -13.03 3.60
N SER A 89 20.93 -12.24 4.60
CA SER A 89 21.32 -12.57 5.98
C SER A 89 20.53 -13.74 6.57
N ASP A 90 21.23 -14.80 6.96
CA ASP A 90 20.65 -15.96 7.66
C ASP A 90 20.28 -15.66 9.13
N GLN A 91 20.72 -14.52 9.66
CA GLN A 91 20.41 -14.11 11.02
C GLN A 91 18.93 -13.76 11.16
N GLU A 92 18.29 -14.28 12.20
CA GLU A 92 16.98 -13.79 12.59
C GLU A 92 17.09 -12.34 13.03
N LEU A 93 16.41 -11.45 12.29
CA LEU A 93 16.31 -10.06 12.70
C LEU A 93 15.71 -10.01 14.09
N PRO A 94 16.18 -9.11 14.99
CA PRO A 94 15.63 -8.96 16.32
C PRO A 94 14.12 -8.93 16.21
N ARG A 95 13.43 -9.78 16.98
CA ARG A 95 11.97 -9.76 17.04
C ARG A 95 11.60 -8.30 17.30
N ALA A 96 10.83 -7.66 16.42
CA ALA A 96 10.36 -6.32 16.69
C ALA A 96 9.44 -6.42 17.92
N VAL A 97 10.01 -6.35 19.14
CA VAL A 97 9.34 -6.58 20.44
C VAL A 97 8.36 -5.45 20.76
N ASN A 98 8.07 -4.63 19.76
CA ASN A 98 7.53 -3.29 19.88
C ASN A 98 6.73 -2.91 18.62
N THR A 99 6.10 -3.89 17.96
CA THR A 99 4.99 -3.57 17.04
C THR A 99 3.76 -3.04 17.77
N ALA A 100 3.69 -3.22 19.10
CA ALA A 100 2.73 -2.55 19.98
C ALA A 100 3.12 -1.10 20.31
N THR A 101 4.41 -0.76 20.41
CA THR A 101 4.84 0.64 20.56
C THR A 101 4.96 1.38 19.22
N LEU A 102 4.87 0.69 18.08
CA LEU A 102 4.49 1.30 16.79
C LEU A 102 2.99 1.67 16.73
N SER A 103 2.20 1.42 17.77
CA SER A 103 0.94 2.14 18.00
C SER A 103 1.17 3.55 18.56
N GLY A 104 2.37 3.82 19.10
CA GLY A 104 2.87 5.17 19.33
C GLY A 104 3.19 5.90 18.04
N ALA A 105 3.58 5.20 16.96
CA ALA A 105 3.68 5.75 15.60
C ALA A 105 2.34 5.78 14.87
N GLY A 106 1.33 5.03 15.30
CA GLY A 106 -0.07 5.24 14.90
C GLY A 106 -0.61 6.54 15.49
N VAL A 107 -0.27 6.84 16.75
CA VAL A 107 -0.57 8.11 17.41
C VAL A 107 0.33 9.24 16.88
N MET A 108 1.64 9.04 16.64
CA MET A 108 2.51 10.04 15.99
C MET A 108 2.14 10.29 14.52
N ARG A 109 1.67 9.28 13.77
CA ARG A 109 1.08 9.48 12.44
C ARG A 109 -0.26 10.20 12.53
N LEU A 110 -1.02 10.08 13.63
CA LEU A 110 -2.23 10.87 13.87
C LEU A 110 -1.92 12.29 14.35
N PHE A 111 -0.90 12.49 15.18
CA PHE A 111 -0.46 13.81 15.65
C PHE A 111 0.29 14.58 14.53
N ASN A 112 0.99 13.88 13.64
CA ASN A 112 1.50 14.47 12.40
C ASN A 112 0.36 14.72 11.40
N LYS A 113 -0.66 13.85 11.29
CA LYS A 113 -1.86 14.15 10.45
C LYS A 113 -2.73 15.28 10.97
N VAL A 114 -2.87 15.42 12.30
CA VAL A 114 -3.67 16.49 12.91
C VAL A 114 -2.86 17.79 12.95
N GLY A 115 -1.54 17.74 13.13
CA GLY A 115 -0.64 18.88 12.92
C GLY A 115 -0.57 19.35 11.46
N GLU A 116 -0.59 18.42 10.50
CA GLU A 116 -0.65 18.69 9.05
C GLU A 116 -1.98 19.32 8.63
N THR A 117 -3.06 19.17 9.42
CA THR A 117 -4.36 19.80 9.12
C THR A 117 -4.46 21.25 9.64
N VAL A 118 -3.52 21.70 10.47
CA VAL A 118 -3.57 23.05 11.09
C VAL A 118 -2.60 24.05 10.44
N ASN A 119 -1.66 23.62 9.59
CA ASN A 119 -0.98 24.54 8.66
C ASN A 119 -1.78 24.75 7.37
N LYS A 120 -3.08 25.02 7.57
CA LYS A 120 -3.92 25.78 6.64
C LYS A 120 -3.51 27.27 6.63
N ILE A 121 -2.21 27.54 6.77
CA ILE A 121 -1.63 28.82 6.35
C ILE A 121 -1.57 28.71 4.83
N THR A 122 -2.64 29.24 4.25
CA THR A 122 -2.81 29.81 2.91
C THR A 122 -1.51 30.22 2.19
N TYR A 123 -0.66 29.25 1.88
CA TYR A 123 0.25 29.35 0.75
C TYR A 123 -0.38 28.51 -0.33
N LYS A 124 -1.14 29.17 -1.21
CA LYS A 124 -1.50 28.57 -2.50
C LYS A 124 -0.18 28.15 -3.13
N MET A 125 -0.08 26.86 -3.45
CA MET A 125 0.99 26.34 -4.28
C MET A 125 0.89 27.07 -5.62
N ASP A 126 1.78 28.03 -5.84
CA ASP A 126 1.89 28.80 -7.09
C ASP A 126 2.89 28.15 -8.06
N GLU A 127 3.13 26.85 -7.87
CA GLU A 127 3.87 26.03 -8.80
C GLU A 127 2.86 25.14 -9.52
N SER A 128 2.14 25.74 -10.47
CA SER A 128 1.32 25.01 -11.43
C SER A 128 2.22 24.55 -12.56
N ASP A 129 3.07 23.55 -12.29
CA ASP A 129 3.65 22.78 -13.39
C ASP A 129 2.48 22.04 -14.06
N PRO A 130 2.07 22.42 -15.29
CA PRO A 130 0.85 21.88 -15.89
C PRO A 130 0.92 20.36 -16.05
N TRP A 131 2.13 19.82 -16.21
CA TRP A 131 2.34 18.38 -16.29
C TRP A 131 1.95 17.68 -14.98
N PHE A 132 2.33 18.25 -13.83
CA PHE A 132 1.99 17.66 -12.53
C PHE A 132 0.49 17.74 -12.24
N ASP A 133 -0.14 18.87 -12.57
CA ASP A 133 -1.59 19.02 -12.39
C ASP A 133 -2.37 18.01 -13.24
N GLU A 134 -1.97 17.85 -14.51
CA GLU A 134 -2.54 16.86 -15.42
C GLU A 134 -2.29 15.42 -14.92
N LYS A 135 -1.05 15.10 -14.52
CA LYS A 135 -0.68 13.75 -14.08
C LYS A 135 -1.29 13.35 -12.76
N ILE A 136 -1.43 14.27 -11.81
CA ILE A 136 -2.14 14.03 -10.55
C ILE A 136 -3.60 13.70 -10.87
N THR A 137 -4.24 14.50 -11.72
CA THR A 137 -5.64 14.28 -12.14
C THR A 137 -5.81 12.94 -12.86
N GLU A 138 -4.90 12.60 -13.77
CA GLU A 138 -4.89 11.32 -14.49
C GLU A 138 -4.76 10.14 -13.51
N VAL A 139 -3.81 10.21 -12.57
CA VAL A 139 -3.57 9.19 -11.55
C VAL A 139 -4.78 9.03 -10.62
N GLU A 140 -5.42 10.12 -10.20
CA GLU A 140 -6.62 10.08 -9.37
C GLU A 140 -7.80 9.43 -10.11
N ASN A 141 -7.99 9.74 -11.39
CA ASN A 141 -9.03 9.15 -12.22
C ASN A 141 -8.79 7.64 -12.43
N LEU A 142 -7.55 7.24 -12.73
CA LEU A 142 -7.17 5.84 -12.91
C LEU A 142 -7.36 5.05 -11.61
N ASP A 143 -6.89 5.56 -10.47
CA ASP A 143 -7.10 4.94 -9.16
C ASP A 143 -8.59 4.78 -8.85
N ALA A 144 -9.40 5.83 -9.04
CA ALA A 144 -10.84 5.78 -8.81
C ALA A 144 -11.55 4.74 -9.71
N ASN A 145 -11.13 4.62 -10.96
CA ASN A 145 -11.67 3.62 -11.89
C ASN A 145 -11.27 2.18 -11.51
N LEU A 146 -10.02 1.97 -11.10
CA LEU A 146 -9.57 0.66 -10.61
C LEU A 146 -10.25 0.26 -9.31
N GLN A 147 -10.51 1.20 -8.39
CA GLN A 147 -11.28 0.94 -7.17
C GLN A 147 -12.69 0.43 -7.49
N LYS A 148 -13.37 1.06 -8.46
CA LYS A 148 -14.69 0.61 -8.94
C LYS A 148 -14.60 -0.78 -9.57
N LEU A 149 -13.61 -1.02 -10.42
CA LEU A 149 -13.36 -2.32 -11.05
C LEU A 149 -13.10 -3.41 -10.00
N HIS A 150 -12.24 -3.15 -9.02
CA HIS A 150 -11.93 -4.06 -7.94
C HIS A 150 -13.16 -4.40 -7.10
N SER A 151 -14.01 -3.41 -6.80
CA SER A 151 -15.28 -3.63 -6.12
C SER A 151 -16.21 -4.56 -6.92
N ALA A 152 -16.34 -4.30 -8.23
CA ALA A 152 -17.13 -5.14 -9.14
C ALA A 152 -16.59 -6.57 -9.23
N LEU A 153 -15.26 -6.74 -9.33
CA LEU A 153 -14.60 -8.05 -9.34
C LEU A 153 -14.83 -8.82 -8.04
N LYS A 154 -14.73 -8.16 -6.89
CA LYS A 154 -15.03 -8.79 -5.60
C LYS A 154 -16.49 -9.24 -5.50
N SER A 155 -17.42 -8.44 -6.00
CA SER A 155 -18.83 -8.83 -6.07
C SER A 155 -19.01 -10.07 -6.95
N LEU A 156 -18.40 -10.08 -8.14
CA LEU A 156 -18.42 -11.21 -9.06
C LEU A 156 -17.83 -12.49 -8.47
N VAL A 157 -16.70 -12.40 -7.76
CA VAL A 157 -16.10 -13.55 -7.06
C VAL A 157 -17.07 -14.09 -6.01
N ASN A 158 -17.71 -13.22 -5.22
CA ASN A 158 -18.65 -13.65 -4.19
C ASN A 158 -19.88 -14.35 -4.79
N THR A 159 -20.47 -13.78 -5.85
CA THR A 159 -21.63 -14.38 -6.51
C THR A 159 -21.27 -15.71 -7.18
N ARG A 160 -20.06 -15.86 -7.74
CA ARG A 160 -19.58 -17.14 -8.29
C ARG A 160 -19.35 -18.19 -7.20
N LYS A 161 -18.80 -17.81 -6.03
CA LYS A 161 -18.66 -18.71 -4.87
C LYS A 161 -20.04 -19.18 -4.36
N GLU A 162 -21.01 -18.27 -4.29
CA GLU A 162 -22.39 -18.61 -3.91
C GLU A 162 -23.04 -19.54 -4.94
N LEU A 163 -22.88 -19.25 -6.23
CA LEU A 163 -23.40 -20.09 -7.31
C LEU A 163 -22.80 -21.51 -7.26
N SER A 164 -21.51 -21.64 -6.96
CA SER A 164 -20.86 -22.94 -6.73
C SER A 164 -21.54 -23.70 -5.59
N ALA A 165 -21.77 -23.05 -4.45
CA ALA A 165 -22.40 -23.69 -3.29
C ALA A 165 -23.84 -24.12 -3.58
N LEU A 166 -24.62 -23.28 -4.27
CA LEU A 166 -25.99 -23.62 -4.69
C LEU A 166 -26.01 -24.81 -5.66
N THR A 167 -25.03 -24.89 -6.57
CA THR A 167 -24.87 -26.07 -7.45
C THR A 167 -24.63 -27.34 -6.65
N GLY A 168 -23.77 -27.30 -5.63
CA GLY A 168 -23.57 -28.45 -4.73
C GLY A 168 -24.84 -28.87 -4.00
N LEU A 169 -25.71 -27.92 -3.63
CA LEU A 169 -27.02 -28.24 -3.06
C LEU A 169 -27.96 -28.90 -4.07
N VAL A 170 -27.93 -28.47 -5.34
CA VAL A 170 -28.69 -29.13 -6.42
C VAL A 170 -28.20 -30.55 -6.62
N ALA A 171 -26.88 -30.78 -6.67
CA ALA A 171 -26.28 -32.12 -6.78
C ALA A 171 -26.77 -33.04 -5.65
N LYS A 172 -26.67 -32.59 -4.39
CA LYS A 172 -27.14 -33.34 -3.22
C LYS A 172 -28.64 -33.64 -3.27
N SER A 173 -29.45 -32.65 -3.66
CA SER A 173 -30.90 -32.82 -3.76
C SER A 173 -31.28 -33.82 -4.85
N ALA A 174 -30.62 -33.76 -6.02
CA ALA A 174 -30.82 -34.72 -7.10
C ALA A 174 -30.43 -36.15 -6.68
N ALA A 175 -29.32 -36.30 -5.95
CA ALA A 175 -28.91 -37.59 -5.39
C ALA A 175 -29.96 -38.14 -4.42
N MET A 176 -30.50 -37.31 -3.52
CA MET A 176 -31.57 -37.74 -2.60
C MET A 176 -32.84 -38.15 -3.35
N LEU A 177 -33.26 -37.38 -4.35
CA LEU A 177 -34.43 -37.73 -5.18
C LEU A 177 -34.23 -39.06 -5.91
N SER A 178 -33.02 -39.32 -6.42
CA SER A 178 -32.68 -40.60 -7.05
C SER A 178 -32.93 -41.80 -6.11
N THR A 179 -32.65 -41.65 -4.81
CA THR A 179 -32.86 -42.73 -3.83
C THR A 179 -34.32 -42.96 -3.47
N CYS A 180 -35.17 -41.95 -3.65
CA CYS A 180 -36.61 -42.06 -3.38
C CYS A 180 -37.42 -42.52 -4.60
N GLU A 181 -36.82 -42.49 -5.80
CA GLU A 181 -37.50 -42.77 -7.06
C GLU A 181 -37.58 -44.27 -7.34
N GLU A 182 -38.80 -44.76 -7.58
CA GLU A 182 -39.06 -46.19 -7.84
C GLU A 182 -38.77 -46.57 -9.31
N HIS A 183 -38.95 -45.63 -10.25
CA HIS A 183 -38.68 -45.89 -11.65
C HIS A 183 -37.17 -45.89 -11.92
N THR A 184 -36.62 -47.08 -12.17
CA THR A 184 -35.17 -47.33 -12.33
C THR A 184 -34.49 -46.41 -13.36
N GLY A 185 -35.15 -46.14 -14.49
CA GLY A 185 -34.61 -45.24 -15.52
C GLY A 185 -34.53 -43.79 -15.05
N LEU A 186 -35.48 -43.33 -14.24
CA LEU A 186 -35.53 -41.96 -13.74
C LEU A 186 -34.57 -41.77 -12.56
N SER A 187 -34.53 -42.74 -11.64
CA SER A 187 -33.53 -42.82 -10.58
C SER A 187 -32.11 -42.72 -11.15
N ARG A 188 -31.78 -43.53 -12.17
CA ARG A 188 -30.47 -43.46 -12.83
C ARG A 188 -30.17 -42.10 -13.47
N ALA A 189 -31.17 -41.46 -14.09
CA ALA A 189 -31.01 -40.13 -14.67
C ALA A 189 -30.73 -39.06 -13.59
N LEU A 190 -31.42 -39.13 -12.45
CA LEU A 190 -31.22 -38.24 -11.31
C LEU A 190 -29.84 -38.43 -10.65
N SER A 191 -29.36 -39.67 -10.52
CA SER A 191 -27.99 -39.95 -10.07
C SER A 191 -26.96 -39.35 -11.03
N ASN A 192 -27.12 -39.55 -12.34
CA ASN A 192 -26.20 -38.96 -13.32
C ASN A 192 -26.23 -37.42 -13.27
N LEU A 193 -27.40 -36.82 -13.06
CA LEU A 193 -27.53 -35.37 -12.88
C LEU A 193 -26.76 -34.90 -11.64
N ALA A 194 -26.89 -35.61 -10.52
CA ALA A 194 -26.15 -35.32 -9.30
C ALA A 194 -24.63 -35.34 -9.53
N ASP A 195 -24.12 -36.39 -10.17
CA ASP A 195 -22.68 -36.53 -10.48
C ASP A 195 -22.16 -35.40 -11.40
N VAL A 196 -22.99 -34.95 -12.34
CA VAL A 196 -22.64 -33.84 -13.25
C VAL A 196 -22.63 -32.52 -12.49
N GLU A 197 -23.64 -32.24 -11.67
CA GLU A 197 -23.71 -31.01 -10.89
C GLU A 197 -22.57 -30.94 -9.85
N GLU A 198 -22.15 -32.07 -9.25
CA GLU A 198 -20.97 -32.11 -8.36
C GLU A 198 -19.69 -31.71 -9.12
N LYS A 199 -19.51 -32.20 -10.35
CA LYS A 199 -18.37 -31.78 -11.19
C LYS A 199 -18.44 -30.29 -11.56
N ILE A 200 -19.64 -29.78 -11.83
CA ILE A 200 -19.85 -28.35 -12.12
C ILE A 200 -19.56 -27.50 -10.89
N GLU A 201 -19.96 -27.92 -9.69
CA GLU A 201 -19.60 -27.26 -8.43
C GLU A 201 -18.08 -27.12 -8.33
N LEU A 202 -17.33 -28.20 -8.51
CA LEU A 202 -15.86 -28.17 -8.41
C LEU A 202 -15.24 -27.17 -9.38
N LEU A 203 -15.67 -27.18 -10.64
CA LEU A 203 -15.19 -26.25 -11.67
C LEU A 203 -15.55 -24.79 -11.33
N ARG A 204 -16.77 -24.54 -10.84
CA ARG A 204 -17.21 -23.18 -10.43
C ARG A 204 -16.41 -22.67 -9.25
N SER A 205 -16.11 -23.54 -8.28
CA SER A 205 -15.27 -23.22 -7.13
C SER A 205 -13.84 -22.86 -7.56
N GLU A 206 -13.22 -23.66 -8.43
CA GLU A 206 -11.89 -23.38 -8.98
C GLU A 206 -11.85 -22.09 -9.79
N GLN A 207 -12.86 -21.84 -10.62
CA GLN A 207 -12.98 -20.61 -11.38
C GLN A 207 -13.08 -19.39 -10.45
N ALA A 208 -13.95 -19.43 -9.45
CA ALA A 208 -14.11 -18.33 -8.50
C ALA A 208 -12.82 -18.04 -7.72
N ASN A 209 -12.04 -19.07 -7.38
CA ASN A 209 -10.74 -18.92 -6.76
C ASN A 209 -9.72 -18.29 -7.72
N SER A 210 -9.69 -18.72 -8.97
CA SER A 210 -8.81 -18.14 -10.01
C SER A 210 -9.13 -16.67 -10.26
N ASP A 211 -10.42 -16.31 -10.38
CA ASP A 211 -10.86 -14.93 -10.54
C ASP A 211 -10.41 -14.06 -9.36
N PHE A 212 -10.45 -14.59 -8.15
CA PHE A 212 -10.00 -13.90 -6.95
C PHE A 212 -8.49 -13.66 -6.97
N PHE A 213 -7.67 -14.72 -7.10
CA PHE A 213 -6.22 -14.63 -6.98
C PHE A 213 -5.54 -13.98 -8.19
N ILE A 214 -6.10 -14.13 -9.39
CA ILE A 214 -5.52 -13.62 -10.63
C ILE A 214 -6.06 -12.24 -10.96
N MET A 215 -7.38 -12.01 -10.87
CA MET A 215 -7.96 -10.72 -11.27
C MET A 215 -8.11 -9.76 -10.10
N ALA A 216 -8.84 -10.13 -9.05
CA ALA A 216 -9.15 -9.20 -7.96
C ALA A 216 -7.88 -8.76 -7.22
N GLU A 217 -7.01 -9.70 -6.87
CA GLU A 217 -5.74 -9.42 -6.20
C GLU A 217 -4.74 -8.66 -7.08
N PHE A 218 -4.78 -8.85 -8.41
CA PHE A 218 -3.95 -8.07 -9.32
C PHE A 218 -4.42 -6.62 -9.42
N VAL A 219 -5.71 -6.37 -9.59
CA VAL A 219 -6.25 -5.01 -9.61
C VAL A 219 -6.02 -4.31 -8.27
N LYS A 220 -6.20 -5.01 -7.15
CA LYS A 220 -5.87 -4.50 -5.81
C LYS A 220 -4.42 -4.06 -5.70
N ASP A 221 -3.51 -4.85 -6.25
CA ASP A 221 -2.09 -4.57 -6.19
C ASP A 221 -1.69 -3.33 -7.01
N TYR A 222 -2.36 -3.05 -8.14
CA TYR A 222 -2.19 -1.79 -8.89
C TYR A 222 -2.77 -0.58 -8.16
N ILE A 223 -3.92 -0.73 -7.50
CA ILE A 223 -4.48 0.30 -6.61
C ILE A 223 -3.47 0.70 -5.53
N ASP A 224 -2.83 -0.31 -4.91
CA ASP A 224 -1.83 -0.08 -3.88
C ASP A 224 -0.57 0.61 -4.48
N LEU A 225 -0.22 0.34 -5.75
CA LEU A 225 0.85 1.04 -6.48
C LEU A 225 0.49 2.51 -6.79
N PHE A 226 -0.74 2.80 -7.22
CA PHE A 226 -1.21 4.18 -7.40
C PHE A 226 -1.18 4.97 -6.08
N SER A 227 -1.44 4.31 -4.95
CA SER A 227 -1.27 4.92 -3.63
C SER A 227 0.19 5.27 -3.33
N ALA A 228 1.14 4.43 -3.75
CA ALA A 228 2.57 4.74 -3.65
C ALA A 228 2.97 5.93 -4.54
N VAL A 229 2.47 6.01 -5.78
CA VAL A 229 2.67 7.16 -6.69
C VAL A 229 2.16 8.46 -6.07
N LYS A 230 0.91 8.46 -5.56
CA LYS A 230 0.33 9.62 -4.88
C LYS A 230 1.14 10.06 -3.66
N SER A 231 1.76 9.12 -2.94
CA SER A 231 2.65 9.44 -1.82
C SER A 231 3.91 10.19 -2.28
N VAL A 232 4.45 9.86 -3.46
CA VAL A 232 5.59 10.59 -4.04
C VAL A 232 5.17 11.99 -4.49
N PHE A 233 4.01 12.16 -5.13
CA PHE A 233 3.48 13.50 -5.44
C PHE A 233 3.31 14.35 -4.18
N HIS A 234 2.82 13.75 -3.10
CA HIS A 234 2.68 14.45 -1.83
C HIS A 234 4.05 14.88 -1.25
N GLU A 235 5.08 14.05 -1.35
CA GLU A 235 6.44 14.44 -0.97
C GLU A 235 6.97 15.59 -1.84
N ARG A 236 6.65 15.64 -3.13
CA ARG A 236 6.98 16.79 -3.99
C ARG A 236 6.41 18.08 -3.44
N VAL A 237 5.11 18.08 -3.11
CA VAL A 237 4.41 19.24 -2.52
C VAL A 237 5.08 19.67 -1.21
N LYS A 238 5.43 18.71 -0.35
CA LYS A 238 6.14 18.98 0.91
C LYS A 238 7.51 19.61 0.70
N VAL A 239 8.30 19.07 -0.21
CA VAL A 239 9.63 19.62 -0.54
C VAL A 239 9.51 21.04 -1.08
N PHE A 240 8.51 21.30 -1.95
CA PHE A 240 8.27 22.64 -2.47
C PHE A 240 7.86 23.64 -1.37
N GLN A 241 6.97 23.24 -0.46
CA GLN A 241 6.59 24.07 0.69
C GLN A 241 7.80 24.38 1.60
N ASN A 242 8.64 23.38 1.86
CA ASN A 242 9.86 23.55 2.64
C ASN A 242 10.86 24.49 1.94
N TRP A 243 10.96 24.40 0.61
CA TRP A 243 11.77 25.32 -0.20
C TRP A 243 11.26 26.76 -0.10
N GLN A 244 9.96 26.99 -0.25
CA GLN A 244 9.35 28.33 -0.11
C GLN A 244 9.57 28.89 1.30
N HIS A 245 9.40 28.05 2.33
CA HIS A 245 9.68 28.45 3.70
C HIS A 245 11.14 28.85 3.89
N ALA A 246 12.08 28.05 3.37
CA ALA A 246 13.50 28.35 3.43
C ALA A 246 13.86 29.65 2.70
N GLN A 247 13.23 29.95 1.55
CA GLN A 247 13.38 31.23 0.85
C GLN A 247 12.93 32.43 1.71
N LEU A 248 11.79 32.31 2.39
CA LEU A 248 11.33 33.36 3.31
C LEU A 248 12.29 33.54 4.48
N GLN A 249 12.80 32.44 5.05
CA GLN A 249 13.81 32.49 6.12
C GLN A 249 15.10 33.15 5.64
N LEU A 250 15.55 32.87 4.42
CA LEU A 250 16.75 33.47 3.85
C LEU A 250 16.61 35.00 3.78
N SER A 251 15.47 35.49 3.33
CA SER A 251 15.18 36.93 3.26
C SER A 251 15.30 37.58 4.65
N LYS A 252 14.67 36.98 5.67
CA LYS A 252 14.74 37.46 7.07
C LYS A 252 16.15 37.41 7.66
N ARG A 253 16.90 36.33 7.42
CA ARG A 253 18.27 36.16 7.91
C ARG A 253 19.23 37.15 7.24
N ARG A 254 19.06 37.42 5.94
CA ARG A 254 19.80 38.47 5.22
C ARG A 254 19.50 39.87 5.77
N GLU A 255 18.23 40.17 6.05
CA GLU A 255 17.84 41.44 6.67
C GLU A 255 18.48 41.60 8.05
N ASN A 256 18.41 40.56 8.89
CA ASN A 256 19.04 40.57 10.22
C ASN A 256 20.56 40.73 10.14
N ARG A 257 21.23 40.05 9.21
CA ARG A 257 22.67 40.24 8.97
C ARG A 257 22.98 41.69 8.60
N GLY A 258 22.22 42.27 7.67
CA GLY A 258 22.37 43.68 7.27
C GLY A 258 22.13 44.65 8.42
N ARG A 259 21.19 44.36 9.34
CA ARG A 259 20.99 45.14 10.57
C ARG A 259 22.21 45.10 11.50
N TYR A 260 22.86 43.94 11.67
CA TYR A 260 24.07 43.84 12.49
C TYR A 260 25.27 44.54 11.86
N GLU A 261 25.38 44.47 10.53
CA GLU A 261 26.41 45.18 9.75
C GLU A 261 26.26 46.70 9.88
N LEU A 262 25.06 47.24 9.71
CA LEU A 262 24.77 48.67 9.91
C LEU A 262 25.01 49.13 11.36
N ALA A 263 24.82 48.23 12.34
CA ALA A 263 25.03 48.52 13.75
C ALA A 263 26.48 48.29 14.23
N ASN A 264 27.43 47.94 13.34
CA ASN A 264 28.82 47.58 13.67
C ASN A 264 28.96 46.50 14.77
N ARG A 265 27.99 45.57 14.87
CA ARG A 265 28.02 44.46 15.83
C ARG A 265 28.80 43.27 15.28
N THR A 266 30.12 43.41 15.26
CA THR A 266 31.05 42.41 14.70
C THR A 266 30.99 41.06 15.40
N ASP A 267 30.62 41.03 16.68
CA ASP A 267 30.45 39.82 17.50
C ASP A 267 29.30 38.92 17.02
N LYS A 268 28.25 39.49 16.41
CA LYS A 268 27.07 38.76 15.92
C LYS A 268 27.08 38.50 14.42
N LEU A 269 28.01 39.14 13.71
CA LEU A 269 28.06 39.14 12.25
C LEU A 269 28.47 37.76 11.71
N GLU A 270 29.42 37.11 12.37
CA GLU A 270 29.85 35.75 12.02
C GLU A 270 28.73 34.71 12.24
N GLN A 271 28.02 34.79 13.37
CA GLN A 271 26.86 33.93 13.63
C GLN A 271 25.74 34.14 12.60
N ALA A 272 25.41 35.40 12.30
CA ALA A 272 24.39 35.72 11.30
C ALA A 272 24.79 35.26 9.88
N GLN A 273 26.09 35.27 9.57
CA GLN A 273 26.61 34.73 8.32
C GLN A 273 26.44 33.21 8.24
N GLN A 274 26.75 32.48 9.30
CA GLN A 274 26.55 31.03 9.37
C GLN A 274 25.07 30.64 9.20
N GLU A 275 24.15 31.37 9.84
CA GLU A 275 22.71 31.15 9.68
C GLU A 275 22.25 31.37 8.22
N VAL A 276 22.82 32.35 7.52
CA VAL A 276 22.52 32.58 6.09
C VAL A 276 23.04 31.42 5.24
N GLU A 277 24.25 30.94 5.49
CA GLU A 277 24.84 29.80 4.77
C GLU A 277 24.07 28.50 4.99
N GLU A 278 23.62 28.23 6.21
CA GLU A 278 22.78 27.07 6.53
C GLU A 278 21.47 27.09 5.73
N VAL A 279 20.78 28.24 5.69
CA VAL A 279 19.54 28.36 4.93
C VAL A 279 19.77 28.25 3.42
N LEU A 280 20.89 28.79 2.91
CA LEU A 280 21.27 28.61 1.50
C LEU A 280 21.50 27.14 1.15
N ASN A 281 22.16 26.38 2.03
CA ASN A 281 22.36 24.95 1.85
C ASN A 281 21.03 24.19 1.84
N ASN A 282 20.11 24.53 2.76
CA ASN A 282 18.76 23.96 2.78
C ASN A 282 18.00 24.24 1.47
N ILE A 283 18.06 25.47 0.95
CA ILE A 283 17.44 25.83 -0.33
C ILE A 283 18.05 25.01 -1.47
N TYR A 284 19.37 24.83 -1.49
CA TYR A 284 20.06 24.01 -2.50
C TYR A 284 19.57 22.57 -2.45
N ILE A 285 19.54 21.95 -1.28
CA ILE A 285 19.04 20.58 -1.07
C ILE A 285 17.60 20.45 -1.57
N TYR A 286 16.69 21.34 -1.15
CA TYR A 286 15.30 21.26 -1.60
C TYR A 286 15.15 21.49 -3.10
N THR A 287 15.95 22.38 -3.70
CA THR A 287 15.94 22.62 -5.15
C THR A 287 16.36 21.37 -5.92
N VAL A 288 17.42 20.69 -5.46
CA VAL A 288 17.91 19.45 -6.06
C VAL A 288 16.86 18.35 -5.92
N VAL A 289 16.31 18.15 -4.72
CA VAL A 289 15.28 17.13 -4.46
C VAL A 289 14.01 17.40 -5.29
N HIS A 290 13.55 18.64 -5.34
CA HIS A 290 12.36 19.02 -6.11
C HIS A 290 12.53 18.72 -7.60
N LYS A 291 13.68 19.08 -8.18
CA LYS A 291 14.01 18.75 -9.57
C LYS A 291 14.15 17.26 -9.81
N ILE A 292 14.75 16.52 -8.87
CA ILE A 292 14.90 15.07 -8.96
C ILE A 292 13.52 14.40 -8.97
N ILE A 293 12.60 14.79 -8.09
CA ILE A 293 11.23 14.28 -8.12
C ILE A 293 10.54 14.62 -9.46
N GLY A 294 10.84 15.80 -10.01
CA GLY A 294 10.41 16.25 -11.35
C GLY A 294 10.82 15.35 -12.52
N VAL A 295 12.00 14.74 -12.47
CA VAL A 295 12.60 13.97 -13.58
C VAL A 295 12.33 12.47 -13.48
N LEU A 296 11.92 11.99 -12.31
CA LEU A 296 11.86 10.55 -12.00
C LEU A 296 10.46 9.93 -12.01
N ILE A 297 9.42 10.76 -12.09
CA ILE A 297 8.03 10.35 -12.27
C ILE A 297 7.69 10.46 -13.75
#